data_AF-A0A0G4K9Z9-F1
#
_entry.id   AF-A0A0G4K9Z9-F1
#
_cell.length_a   1.000
_cell.length_b   1.000
_cell.length_c   1.000
_cell.angle_alpha   90.00
_cell.angle_beta   90.00
_cell.angle_gamma   90.00
#
_symmetry.space_group_name_H-M   'P 1'
#
loop_
_entity.id
_entity.type
_entity.pdbx_description
1 polymer ?
#
loop_
_entity_poly.entity_id
_entity_poly.type
_entity_poly.pdbx_seq_one_letter_code
_entity_poly.pdbx_strand_id
1 'polypeptide(L)'
;MKKFLLTVMAILTIASGSVFGMYGADNTWLFFLIHGNQLRARMNQVGFTLGNGTIKGTFGFKANTLINGSILNTGNKNDRNPLEATISAGIGYTGDGFGVGVGYNYTYTDPNNSIQTKATKGINTHTPVITFNAVNNNLRVAIPVSIAVEKDIGKSGNIDRKDYLGLSIPAQIRYYTGIDAFNYIRFEFNYGLNQYNGVDAAGKTDKYTAQSISFQLRLHFLNTVINNVTVNPFLRVDFGSTVGAKGKLVDGSLLPGGFDQRYTAWAAKGWREATAGETAYDRESYDLKIIPSVSLSVNTDYVNLIFEPGLGYRVLDDGIKGSALTHTLYWQAYGEIYIRPVQDLEWYFEMDVNNGVPKLQGNGVSGVPIVFGANTGITWYLPALQ
;
A
#
# COMPACT_ATOMS: atom_id res chain seq x y z
N MET A 1 -6.97 14.61 34.90
CA MET A 1 -7.54 13.27 34.61
C MET A 1 -8.35 13.22 33.30
N LYS A 2 -9.34 14.09 33.05
CA LYS A 2 -10.08 14.11 31.76
C LYS A 2 -9.20 14.27 30.51
N LYS A 3 -8.18 15.16 30.52
CA LYS A 3 -7.27 15.38 29.38
C LYS A 3 -6.41 14.16 29.05
N PHE A 4 -5.82 13.52 30.07
CA PHE A 4 -5.02 12.30 29.89
C PHE A 4 -5.85 11.14 29.33
N LEU A 5 -7.07 10.94 29.83
CA LEU A 5 -7.97 9.91 29.32
C LEU A 5 -8.35 10.18 27.86
N LEU A 6 -8.61 11.45 27.49
CA LEU A 6 -8.92 11.84 26.12
C LEU A 6 -7.74 11.58 25.17
N THR A 7 -6.51 11.87 25.61
CA THR A 7 -5.29 11.61 24.83
C THR A 7 -5.04 10.11 24.69
N VAL A 8 -5.24 9.32 25.75
CA VAL A 8 -5.12 7.84 25.70
C VAL A 8 -6.19 7.23 24.82
N MET A 9 -7.44 7.67 24.90
CA MET A 9 -8.50 7.20 24.00
C MET A 9 -8.26 7.64 22.56
N ALA A 10 -7.80 8.87 22.31
CA ALA A 10 -7.40 9.31 20.97
C ALA A 10 -6.25 8.45 20.40
N ILE A 11 -5.25 8.12 21.23
CA ILE A 11 -4.16 7.22 20.83
C ILE A 11 -4.68 5.81 20.57
N LEU A 12 -5.55 5.25 21.42
CA LEU A 12 -6.13 3.92 21.21
C LEU A 12 -7.03 3.87 19.96
N THR A 13 -7.84 4.90 19.73
CA THR A 13 -8.78 4.99 18.60
C THR A 13 -8.07 5.29 17.27
N ILE A 14 -6.98 6.08 17.27
CA ILE A 14 -6.17 6.33 16.07
C ILE A 14 -5.14 5.21 15.84
N ALA A 15 -4.71 4.50 16.89
CA ALA A 15 -3.92 3.29 16.74
C ALA A 15 -4.74 2.14 16.14
N SER A 16 -6.04 2.05 16.44
CA SER A 16 -6.90 0.97 15.93
C SER A 16 -7.12 1.00 14.41
N GLY A 17 -6.96 2.15 13.75
CA GLY A 17 -7.05 2.30 12.28
C GLY A 17 -5.81 1.84 11.51
N SER A 18 -5.19 0.72 11.91
CA SER A 18 -3.98 0.23 11.24
C SER A 18 -3.88 -1.28 11.23
N VAL A 19 -4.25 -1.90 10.11
CA VAL A 19 -3.96 -3.28 9.68
C VAL A 19 -2.90 -4.00 10.54
N PHE A 20 -3.34 -4.59 11.67
CA PHE A 20 -2.43 -5.15 12.69
C PHE A 20 -1.74 -6.48 12.31
N GLY A 21 -1.01 -6.60 11.18
CA GLY A 21 -0.35 -7.85 10.70
C GLY A 21 -1.04 -8.41 9.46
N MET A 22 -0.46 -9.18 8.56
CA MET A 22 0.93 -9.58 8.43
C MET A 22 1.55 -8.89 7.25
N TYR A 23 2.84 -8.65 7.39
CA TYR A 23 3.47 -7.63 6.62
C TYR A 23 3.72 -8.09 5.18
N GLY A 24 3.47 -7.21 4.22
CA GLY A 24 3.82 -7.45 2.82
C GLY A 24 5.10 -6.74 2.43
N ALA A 25 5.38 -6.70 1.14
CA ALA A 25 6.40 -5.84 0.55
C ALA A 25 6.02 -4.33 0.58
N ASP A 26 5.10 -3.92 1.46
CA ASP A 26 4.54 -2.59 1.59
C ASP A 26 4.77 -1.99 3.00
N ASN A 27 4.19 -0.82 3.26
CA ASN A 27 4.37 -0.10 4.52
C ASN A 27 3.68 -0.72 5.75
N THR A 28 3.07 -1.91 5.64
CA THR A 28 2.41 -2.56 6.79
C THR A 28 3.36 -2.88 7.95
N TRP A 29 4.66 -3.00 7.68
CA TRP A 29 5.73 -3.18 8.68
C TRP A 29 5.80 -2.07 9.76
N LEU A 30 5.13 -0.94 9.55
CA LEU A 30 5.10 0.19 10.46
C LEU A 30 4.69 -0.18 11.89
N PHE A 31 3.83 -1.18 12.04
CA PHE A 31 3.29 -1.56 13.34
C PHE A 31 3.99 -2.76 13.99
N PHE A 32 4.96 -3.36 13.30
CA PHE A 32 5.61 -4.58 13.78
C PHE A 32 6.13 -4.46 15.22
N LEU A 33 6.77 -3.35 15.53
CA LEU A 33 7.35 -3.12 16.85
C LEU A 33 6.31 -2.87 17.94
N ILE A 34 5.09 -2.44 17.61
CA ILE A 34 4.04 -2.18 18.60
C ILE A 34 3.00 -3.30 18.71
N HIS A 35 3.03 -4.25 17.79
CA HIS A 35 2.15 -5.41 17.87
C HIS A 35 2.49 -6.25 19.10
N GLY A 36 1.45 -6.60 19.86
CA GLY A 36 1.51 -7.66 20.85
C GLY A 36 1.61 -9.03 20.19
N ASN A 37 1.68 -10.06 21.02
CA ASN A 37 1.62 -11.43 20.52
C ASN A 37 0.25 -11.68 19.90
N GLN A 38 0.24 -12.19 18.67
CA GLN A 38 -1.00 -12.42 17.94
C GLN A 38 -0.82 -13.48 16.86
N LEU A 39 -1.89 -14.25 16.66
CA LEU A 39 -2.10 -15.08 15.47
C LEU A 39 -3.19 -14.42 14.63
N ARG A 40 -2.97 -14.32 13.33
CA ARG A 40 -3.89 -13.70 12.39
C ARG A 40 -4.22 -14.63 11.24
N ALA A 41 -5.50 -14.68 10.90
CA ALA A 41 -6.00 -15.32 9.69
C ALA A 41 -7.06 -14.41 9.05
N ARG A 42 -6.72 -13.76 7.94
CA ARG A 42 -7.65 -13.00 7.10
C ARG A 42 -7.66 -13.58 5.70
N MET A 43 -8.60 -13.14 4.88
CA MET A 43 -8.74 -13.62 3.50
C MET A 43 -7.44 -13.51 2.69
N ASN A 44 -6.67 -12.44 2.89
CA ASN A 44 -5.45 -12.17 2.15
C ASN A 44 -4.15 -12.30 2.97
N GLN A 45 -4.18 -12.81 4.21
CA GLN A 45 -2.97 -12.92 5.04
C GLN A 45 -3.12 -13.94 6.20
N VAL A 46 -2.09 -14.74 6.49
CA VAL A 46 -2.10 -15.74 7.59
C VAL A 46 -0.74 -16.02 8.26
N GLY A 47 -0.70 -15.97 9.60
CA GLY A 47 0.46 -16.20 10.47
C GLY A 47 0.55 -15.24 11.67
N PHE A 48 1.75 -14.99 12.21
CA PHE A 48 1.88 -14.55 13.61
C PHE A 48 2.94 -13.48 13.89
N THR A 49 2.80 -12.82 15.03
CA THR A 49 3.86 -12.07 15.74
C THR A 49 3.95 -12.64 17.15
N LEU A 50 5.14 -13.04 17.60
CA LEU A 50 5.38 -13.65 18.89
C LEU A 50 6.66 -13.11 19.50
N GLY A 51 6.71 -12.96 20.81
CA GLY A 51 7.86 -12.47 21.52
C GLY A 51 7.62 -12.28 23.01
N ASN A 52 8.64 -11.72 23.67
CA ASN A 52 8.55 -11.19 25.01
C ASN A 52 8.54 -9.65 24.97
N GLY A 53 8.67 -9.00 26.12
CA GLY A 53 8.67 -7.53 26.20
C GLY A 53 9.82 -6.84 25.46
N THR A 54 10.89 -7.57 25.11
CA THR A 54 12.13 -7.02 24.57
C THR A 54 12.42 -7.46 23.15
N ILE A 55 12.14 -8.71 22.80
CA ILE A 55 12.41 -9.30 21.49
C ILE A 55 11.13 -9.92 20.96
N LYS A 56 10.80 -9.60 19.72
CA LYS A 56 9.68 -10.23 18.99
C LYS A 56 10.07 -10.60 17.58
N GLY A 57 9.48 -11.69 17.10
CA GLY A 57 9.58 -12.19 15.75
C GLY A 57 8.22 -12.23 15.08
N THR A 58 8.24 -12.25 13.75
CA THR A 58 7.05 -12.44 12.93
C THR A 58 7.37 -13.35 11.75
N PHE A 59 6.39 -14.15 11.33
CA PHE A 59 6.48 -14.96 10.13
C PHE A 59 5.13 -15.04 9.42
N GLY A 60 5.16 -15.11 8.09
CA GLY A 60 3.92 -15.15 7.36
C GLY A 60 3.79 -15.06 5.88
N PHE A 61 2.51 -14.94 5.50
CA PHE A 61 2.05 -14.81 4.12
C PHE A 61 1.06 -13.66 3.98
N LYS A 62 1.22 -12.87 2.92
CA LYS A 62 0.25 -11.87 2.47
C LYS A 62 0.06 -12.02 0.96
N ALA A 63 -1.17 -12.10 0.49
CA ALA A 63 -1.45 -12.25 -0.95
C ALA A 63 -0.78 -11.13 -1.78
N ASN A 64 -0.29 -11.49 -2.96
CA ASN A 64 0.39 -10.56 -3.90
C ASN A 64 -0.59 -9.62 -4.60
N THR A 65 -1.88 -9.93 -4.51
CA THR A 65 -3.01 -9.13 -4.99
C THR A 65 -3.68 -8.48 -3.79
N LEU A 66 -4.30 -7.32 -4.01
CA LEU A 66 -4.80 -6.43 -2.95
C LEU A 66 -5.92 -7.08 -2.09
N ILE A 67 -7.15 -6.64 -2.31
CA ILE A 67 -8.25 -6.82 -1.36
C ILE A 67 -8.89 -8.22 -1.46
N ASN A 68 -9.01 -8.77 -2.67
CA ASN A 68 -9.58 -10.10 -2.92
C ASN A 68 -8.50 -11.16 -3.15
N GLY A 69 -7.28 -10.93 -2.65
CA GLY A 69 -6.15 -11.78 -2.97
C GLY A 69 -6.20 -13.13 -2.27
N SER A 70 -5.92 -14.19 -3.03
CA SER A 70 -5.72 -15.53 -2.47
C SER A 70 -4.26 -15.74 -2.12
N ILE A 71 -4.00 -16.42 -1.00
CA ILE A 71 -2.65 -16.90 -0.67
C ILE A 71 -2.27 -18.08 -1.57
N LEU A 72 -3.27 -18.83 -2.05
CA LEU A 72 -3.08 -20.03 -2.86
C LEU A 72 -3.83 -19.92 -4.19
N ASN A 73 -3.18 -20.25 -5.30
CA ASN A 73 -3.87 -20.43 -6.57
C ASN A 73 -4.27 -21.90 -6.75
N THR A 74 -5.57 -22.16 -6.81
CA THR A 74 -6.15 -23.50 -7.00
C THR A 74 -6.84 -23.66 -8.36
N GLY A 75 -6.73 -22.66 -9.24
CA GLY A 75 -7.51 -22.55 -10.47
C GLY A 75 -7.06 -23.46 -11.61
N ASN A 76 -5.77 -23.81 -11.70
CA ASN A 76 -5.27 -24.65 -12.79
C ASN A 76 -4.21 -25.65 -12.33
N LYS A 77 -4.37 -26.94 -12.69
CA LYS A 77 -3.38 -28.00 -12.39
C LYS A 77 -2.00 -27.76 -13.02
N ASN A 78 -1.93 -26.84 -14.01
CA ASN A 78 -0.71 -26.46 -14.70
C ASN A 78 -0.07 -25.18 -14.14
N ASP A 79 -0.66 -24.55 -13.12
CA ASP A 79 -0.11 -23.36 -12.49
C ASP A 79 1.17 -23.73 -11.75
N ARG A 80 2.29 -23.13 -12.20
CA ARG A 80 3.63 -23.44 -11.72
C ARG A 80 3.97 -22.75 -10.40
N ASN A 81 3.08 -21.91 -9.89
CA ASN A 81 3.22 -21.28 -8.59
C ASN A 81 1.91 -21.40 -7.79
N PRO A 82 1.77 -22.41 -6.91
CA PRO A 82 0.59 -22.55 -6.07
C PRO A 82 0.51 -21.48 -4.97
N LEU A 83 1.58 -20.70 -4.73
CA LEU A 83 1.65 -19.67 -3.69
C LEU A 83 1.58 -18.26 -4.31
N GLU A 84 0.39 -17.66 -4.33
CA GLU A 84 0.17 -16.27 -4.77
C GLU A 84 0.38 -15.26 -3.63
N ALA A 85 1.42 -15.48 -2.85
CA ALA A 85 1.69 -14.68 -1.66
C ALA A 85 3.15 -14.22 -1.57
N THR A 86 3.30 -13.13 -0.84
CA THR A 86 4.55 -12.62 -0.32
C THR A 86 4.80 -13.32 1.00
N ILE A 87 5.95 -13.96 1.12
CA ILE A 87 6.43 -14.55 2.36
C ILE A 87 7.20 -13.50 3.12
N SER A 88 6.97 -13.40 4.43
CA SER A 88 7.51 -12.34 5.25
C SER A 88 8.05 -12.89 6.56
N ALA A 89 9.24 -12.46 6.97
CA ALA A 89 9.83 -12.82 8.24
C ALA A 89 10.59 -11.62 8.82
N GLY A 90 10.58 -11.46 10.14
CA GLY A 90 11.27 -10.35 10.77
C GLY A 90 11.52 -10.55 12.25
N ILE A 91 12.46 -9.76 12.78
CA ILE A 91 12.82 -9.72 14.19
C ILE A 91 13.00 -8.27 14.62
N GLY A 92 12.55 -7.97 15.84
CA GLY A 92 12.59 -6.62 16.39
C GLY A 92 12.94 -6.62 17.86
N TYR A 93 13.69 -5.59 18.25
CA TYR A 93 13.90 -5.17 19.62
C TYR A 93 12.90 -4.08 19.97
N THR A 94 12.27 -4.20 21.13
CA THR A 94 11.35 -3.20 21.69
C THR A 94 11.78 -2.82 23.09
N GLY A 95 12.15 -1.56 23.29
CA GLY A 95 12.39 -0.97 24.60
C GLY A 95 11.45 0.21 24.86
N ASP A 96 11.55 0.78 26.07
CA ASP A 96 10.64 1.84 26.51
C ASP A 96 10.80 3.14 25.71
N GLY A 97 12.03 3.49 25.31
CA GLY A 97 12.34 4.73 24.59
C GLY A 97 12.49 4.58 23.07
N PHE A 98 12.91 3.40 22.61
CA PHE A 98 13.15 3.10 21.20
C PHE A 98 12.93 1.62 20.91
N GLY A 99 12.62 1.33 19.67
CA GLY A 99 12.60 -0.02 19.13
C GLY A 99 13.13 0.00 17.70
N VAL A 100 13.73 -1.11 17.29
CA VAL A 100 14.28 -1.30 15.96
C VAL A 100 13.97 -2.71 15.51
N GLY A 101 13.59 -2.85 14.25
CA GLY A 101 13.31 -4.15 13.64
C GLY A 101 13.82 -4.21 12.23
N VAL A 102 14.15 -5.43 11.85
CA VAL A 102 14.47 -5.79 10.47
C VAL A 102 13.49 -6.83 10.01
N GLY A 103 13.06 -6.68 8.76
CA GLY A 103 12.16 -7.59 8.09
C GLY A 103 12.71 -7.95 6.72
N TYR A 104 12.19 -9.04 6.19
CA TYR A 104 12.46 -9.47 4.85
C TYR A 104 11.19 -10.05 4.25
N ASN A 105 10.91 -9.66 3.01
CA ASN A 105 9.82 -10.22 2.25
C ASN A 105 10.34 -10.78 0.93
N TYR A 106 9.78 -11.91 0.52
CA TYR A 106 10.01 -12.51 -0.77
C TYR A 106 8.68 -12.61 -1.53
N THR A 107 8.65 -12.07 -2.73
CA THR A 107 7.47 -12.06 -3.60
C THR A 107 7.85 -12.67 -4.93
N TYR A 108 7.18 -13.75 -5.32
CA TYR A 108 7.24 -14.27 -6.69
C TYR A 108 5.97 -13.89 -7.43
N THR A 109 6.12 -13.22 -8.57
CA THR A 109 4.99 -12.86 -9.44
C THR A 109 5.22 -13.40 -10.83
N ASP A 110 4.20 -14.02 -11.43
CA ASP A 110 4.21 -14.31 -12.85
C ASP A 110 3.77 -13.05 -13.61
N PRO A 111 4.63 -12.43 -14.44
CA PRO A 111 4.28 -11.21 -15.17
C PRO A 111 3.25 -11.42 -16.29
N ASN A 112 2.86 -12.68 -16.61
CA ASN A 112 1.93 -12.99 -17.70
C ASN A 112 0.77 -13.88 -17.24
N ASN A 113 -0.35 -13.28 -16.86
CA ASN A 113 -1.60 -14.02 -16.60
C ASN A 113 -2.41 -14.33 -17.90
N SER A 114 -1.81 -14.26 -19.10
CA SER A 114 -2.60 -14.32 -20.35
C SER A 114 -1.97 -14.99 -21.58
N ILE A 115 -0.72 -15.46 -21.59
CA ILE A 115 -0.20 -16.20 -22.76
C ILE A 115 0.66 -17.40 -22.34
N GLN A 116 0.08 -18.60 -22.47
CA GLN A 116 0.73 -19.89 -22.23
C GLN A 116 1.60 -20.34 -23.42
N THR A 117 2.79 -19.76 -23.60
CA THR A 117 3.80 -20.41 -24.45
C THR A 117 5.19 -20.39 -23.78
N LYS A 118 5.84 -21.57 -23.80
CA LYS A 118 7.20 -21.93 -23.37
C LYS A 118 7.88 -21.00 -22.33
N ALA A 119 7.92 -21.49 -21.10
CA ALA A 119 8.77 -21.03 -19.99
C ALA A 119 8.59 -19.55 -19.60
N THR A 120 7.38 -19.19 -19.14
CA THR A 120 7.17 -17.95 -18.38
C THR A 120 8.08 -17.99 -17.14
N LYS A 121 9.06 -17.09 -17.11
CA LYS A 121 9.92 -16.86 -15.95
C LYS A 121 9.29 -15.75 -15.14
N GLY A 122 8.92 -16.05 -13.90
CA GLY A 122 8.40 -15.04 -12.99
C GLY A 122 9.47 -14.05 -12.54
N ILE A 123 9.03 -13.04 -11.82
CA ILE A 123 9.87 -12.01 -11.21
C ILE A 123 10.04 -12.37 -9.74
N ASN A 124 11.29 -12.63 -9.35
CA ASN A 124 11.68 -12.82 -7.96
C ASN A 124 12.00 -11.45 -7.36
N THR A 125 11.20 -11.02 -6.39
CA THR A 125 11.40 -9.75 -5.69
C THR A 125 11.83 -10.01 -4.25
N HIS A 126 12.91 -9.36 -3.85
CA HIS A 126 13.44 -9.38 -2.50
C HIS A 126 13.24 -8.01 -1.86
N THR A 127 12.59 -7.98 -0.69
CA THR A 127 12.23 -6.73 0.00
C THR A 127 12.77 -6.74 1.43
N PRO A 128 14.03 -6.34 1.67
CA PRO A 128 14.47 -5.96 2.99
C PRO A 128 13.64 -4.80 3.54
N VAL A 129 13.44 -4.80 4.85
CA VAL A 129 12.67 -3.77 5.56
C VAL A 129 13.43 -3.36 6.81
N ILE A 130 13.48 -2.06 7.06
CA ILE A 130 13.88 -1.50 8.34
C ILE A 130 12.66 -0.81 8.94
N THR A 131 12.39 -1.07 10.21
CA THR A 131 11.36 -0.38 10.99
C THR A 131 11.97 0.11 12.29
N PHE A 132 11.51 1.27 12.74
CA PHE A 132 11.86 1.77 14.06
C PHE A 132 10.72 2.58 14.65
N ASN A 133 10.69 2.63 15.97
CA ASN A 133 9.82 3.52 16.70
C ASN A 133 10.63 4.23 17.80
N ALA A 134 10.16 5.41 18.17
CA ALA A 134 10.77 6.24 19.19
C ALA A 134 9.71 7.10 19.87
N VAL A 135 10.10 7.82 20.93
CA VAL A 135 9.22 8.74 21.66
C VAL A 135 8.00 7.97 22.20
N ASN A 136 8.25 6.86 22.92
CA ASN A 136 7.21 5.99 23.47
C ASN A 136 6.20 5.51 22.42
N ASN A 137 6.71 5.05 21.27
CA ASN A 137 5.92 4.60 20.12
C ASN A 137 5.11 5.69 19.40
N ASN A 138 5.33 6.97 19.71
CA ASN A 138 4.65 8.07 19.01
C ASN A 138 5.25 8.34 17.64
N LEU A 139 6.56 8.17 17.46
CA LEU A 139 7.18 8.15 16.14
C LEU A 139 7.30 6.69 15.68
N ARG A 140 6.85 6.42 14.46
CA ARG A 140 6.93 5.10 13.82
C ARG A 140 7.36 5.29 12.38
N VAL A 141 8.30 4.46 11.94
CA VAL A 141 8.83 4.51 10.58
C VAL A 141 9.01 3.09 10.05
N ALA A 142 8.62 2.86 8.81
CA ALA A 142 8.94 1.64 8.06
C ALA A 142 9.44 2.01 6.67
N ILE A 143 10.53 1.35 6.26
CA ILE A 143 11.18 1.56 4.96
C ILE A 143 11.41 0.18 4.32
N PRO A 144 10.42 -0.33 3.57
CA PRO A 144 10.59 -1.47 2.68
C PRO A 144 11.31 -1.03 1.40
N VAL A 145 12.24 -1.84 0.91
CA VAL A 145 12.94 -1.61 -0.37
C VAL A 145 12.87 -2.87 -1.20
N SER A 146 11.92 -2.94 -2.13
CA SER A 146 11.73 -4.07 -3.02
C SER A 146 12.67 -3.98 -4.21
N ILE A 147 13.42 -5.05 -4.49
CA ILE A 147 14.37 -5.14 -5.60
C ILE A 147 14.09 -6.44 -6.36
N ALA A 148 14.03 -6.35 -7.69
CA ALA A 148 13.93 -7.48 -8.58
C ALA A 148 14.96 -7.34 -9.71
N VAL A 149 15.71 -8.41 -9.98
CA VAL A 149 16.70 -8.45 -11.05
C VAL A 149 16.56 -9.78 -11.78
N GLU A 150 16.20 -9.72 -13.05
CA GLU A 150 15.96 -10.92 -13.86
C GLU A 150 16.61 -10.78 -15.22
N LYS A 151 17.25 -11.85 -15.71
CA LYS A 151 17.81 -11.85 -17.07
C LYS A 151 16.71 -11.87 -18.13
N ASP A 152 15.56 -12.43 -17.80
CA ASP A 152 14.47 -12.69 -18.73
C ASP A 152 13.16 -12.87 -17.96
N ILE A 153 12.19 -12.01 -18.24
CA ILE A 153 10.85 -12.02 -17.61
C ILE A 153 9.76 -12.42 -18.62
N GLY A 154 10.16 -13.09 -19.69
CA GLY A 154 9.27 -13.57 -20.74
C GLY A 154 8.74 -12.47 -21.66
N LYS A 155 7.86 -12.88 -22.57
CA LYS A 155 7.31 -12.03 -23.63
C LYS A 155 6.11 -11.22 -23.17
N SER A 156 5.98 -9.99 -23.67
CA SER A 156 4.73 -9.25 -23.70
C SER A 156 4.38 -8.95 -25.16
N GLY A 157 3.30 -9.56 -25.66
CA GLY A 157 3.04 -9.61 -27.11
C GLY A 157 4.22 -10.24 -27.86
N ASN A 158 4.75 -9.51 -28.85
CA ASN A 158 5.89 -9.95 -29.67
C ASN A 158 7.26 -9.49 -29.14
N ILE A 159 7.32 -8.91 -27.94
CA ILE A 159 8.55 -8.34 -27.36
C ILE A 159 9.06 -9.26 -26.26
N ASP A 160 10.26 -9.79 -26.43
CA ASP A 160 11.05 -10.46 -25.39
C ASP A 160 11.59 -9.43 -24.40
N ARG A 161 11.29 -9.57 -23.11
CA ARG A 161 11.76 -8.63 -22.09
C ARG A 161 12.96 -9.23 -21.34
N LYS A 162 14.14 -8.65 -21.56
CA LYS A 162 15.43 -9.08 -21.00
C LYS A 162 16.02 -8.04 -20.05
N ASP A 163 16.95 -8.45 -19.22
CA ASP A 163 17.71 -7.58 -18.31
C ASP A 163 16.82 -6.65 -17.47
N TYR A 164 15.83 -7.26 -16.82
CA TYR A 164 14.86 -6.56 -16.01
C TYR A 164 15.45 -6.11 -14.68
N LEU A 165 15.16 -4.85 -14.32
CA LEU A 165 15.41 -4.25 -13.01
C LEU A 165 14.11 -3.61 -12.52
N GLY A 166 13.62 -4.08 -11.39
CA GLY A 166 12.51 -3.49 -10.64
C GLY A 166 12.99 -2.95 -9.29
N LEU A 167 12.52 -1.77 -8.91
CA LEU A 167 12.77 -1.17 -7.60
C LEU A 167 11.48 -0.50 -7.11
N SER A 168 11.12 -0.70 -5.83
CA SER A 168 9.98 -0.04 -5.20
C SER A 168 10.28 0.29 -3.74
N ILE A 169 9.92 1.49 -3.29
CA ILE A 169 10.16 1.97 -1.92
C ILE A 169 8.88 2.57 -1.35
N PRO A 170 7.97 1.76 -0.78
CA PRO A 170 6.75 2.23 -0.12
C PRO A 170 7.02 2.57 1.34
N ALA A 171 7.75 3.65 1.61
CA ALA A 171 8.09 4.08 2.97
C ALA A 171 6.91 4.79 3.66
N GLN A 172 6.85 4.69 4.99
CA GLN A 172 5.86 5.38 5.79
C GLN A 172 6.44 5.89 7.11
N ILE A 173 6.00 7.09 7.47
CA ILE A 173 6.25 7.73 8.77
C ILE A 173 4.90 8.07 9.38
N ARG A 174 4.75 7.79 10.68
CA ARG A 174 3.63 8.26 11.50
C ARG A 174 4.18 8.91 12.76
N TYR A 175 3.66 10.09 13.08
CA TYR A 175 4.05 10.82 14.28
C TYR A 175 2.84 11.35 15.04
N TYR A 176 2.64 10.86 16.25
CA TYR A 176 1.69 11.38 17.23
C TYR A 176 2.39 12.48 18.03
N THR A 177 2.17 13.73 17.64
CA THR A 177 3.01 14.86 18.06
C THR A 177 2.81 15.28 19.52
N GLY A 178 1.60 15.06 20.07
CA GLY A 178 1.19 15.59 21.36
C GLY A 178 0.97 17.12 21.40
N ILE A 179 0.98 17.82 20.26
CA ILE A 179 0.75 19.28 20.20
C ILE A 179 -0.66 19.60 19.68
N ASP A 180 -1.17 20.78 20.04
CA ASP A 180 -2.56 21.18 19.75
C ASP A 180 -2.80 21.53 18.26
N ALA A 181 -1.78 21.97 17.52
CA ALA A 181 -1.94 22.36 16.11
C ALA A 181 -2.19 21.17 15.18
N PHE A 182 -1.41 20.10 15.35
CA PHE A 182 -1.56 18.84 14.65
C PHE A 182 -1.32 17.73 15.65
N ASN A 183 -2.29 16.88 15.96
CA ASN A 183 -2.12 15.80 16.93
C ASN A 183 -1.50 14.54 16.31
N TYR A 184 -1.60 14.38 14.98
CA TYR A 184 -1.10 13.23 14.24
C TYR A 184 -0.72 13.60 12.81
N ILE A 185 0.47 13.16 12.39
CA ILE A 185 1.00 13.31 11.04
C ILE A 185 1.23 11.91 10.46
N ARG A 186 0.71 11.66 9.25
CA ARG A 186 1.02 10.47 8.45
C ARG A 186 1.63 10.91 7.14
N PHE A 187 2.81 10.40 6.84
CA PHE A 187 3.45 10.60 5.55
C PHE A 187 3.75 9.24 4.93
N GLU A 188 3.21 8.99 3.76
CA GLU A 188 3.56 7.84 2.92
C GLU A 188 4.32 8.35 1.72
N PHE A 189 5.41 7.68 1.40
CA PHE A 189 6.23 7.97 0.24
C PHE A 189 6.37 6.70 -0.58
N ASN A 190 6.23 6.82 -1.89
CA ASN A 190 6.47 5.72 -2.80
C ASN A 190 7.38 6.20 -3.92
N TYR A 191 8.46 5.46 -4.14
CA TYR A 191 9.23 5.52 -5.37
C TYR A 191 9.13 4.18 -6.08
N GLY A 192 9.00 4.20 -7.40
CA GLY A 192 8.98 2.99 -8.19
C GLY A 192 9.77 3.15 -9.49
N LEU A 193 10.48 2.11 -9.88
CA LEU A 193 11.26 2.01 -11.11
C LEU A 193 11.09 0.62 -11.69
N ASN A 194 10.88 0.56 -13.00
CA ASN A 194 10.95 -0.65 -13.79
C ASN A 194 11.76 -0.35 -15.06
N GLN A 195 12.71 -1.22 -15.39
CA GLN A 195 13.52 -1.12 -16.59
C GLN A 195 13.72 -2.50 -17.20
N TYR A 196 13.70 -2.61 -18.53
CA TYR A 196 14.11 -3.81 -19.26
C TYR A 196 14.51 -3.46 -20.70
N ASN A 197 15.20 -4.40 -21.35
CA ASN A 197 15.45 -4.40 -22.78
C ASN A 197 14.33 -5.17 -23.48
N GLY A 198 13.59 -4.51 -24.36
CA GLY A 198 12.58 -5.15 -25.21
C GLY A 198 13.20 -5.54 -26.54
N VAL A 199 13.20 -6.84 -26.85
CA VAL A 199 13.73 -7.39 -28.10
C VAL A 199 12.56 -7.84 -28.97
N ASP A 200 12.42 -7.27 -30.16
CA ASP A 200 11.36 -7.64 -31.10
C ASP A 200 11.70 -8.91 -31.92
N ALA A 201 10.76 -9.36 -32.74
CA ALA A 201 10.94 -10.55 -33.60
C ALA A 201 12.04 -10.38 -34.67
N ALA A 202 12.44 -9.14 -35.00
CA ALA A 202 13.53 -8.83 -35.91
C ALA A 202 14.88 -8.72 -35.18
N GLY A 203 14.91 -8.87 -33.86
CA GLY A 203 16.11 -8.76 -33.03
C GLY A 203 16.50 -7.32 -32.67
N LYS A 204 15.65 -6.34 -32.99
CA LYS A 204 15.87 -4.94 -32.57
C LYS A 204 15.65 -4.84 -31.07
N THR A 205 16.57 -4.18 -30.37
CA THR A 205 16.48 -3.95 -28.92
C THR A 205 16.16 -2.49 -28.64
N ASP A 206 15.06 -2.23 -27.94
CA ASP A 206 14.70 -0.92 -27.40
C ASP A 206 14.74 -0.95 -25.87
N LYS A 207 15.19 0.14 -25.24
CA LYS A 207 15.19 0.27 -23.78
C LYS A 207 13.83 0.76 -23.30
N TYR A 208 13.23 0.04 -22.36
CA TYR A 208 11.98 0.41 -21.70
C TYR A 208 12.27 0.86 -20.27
N THR A 209 11.70 2.00 -19.85
CA THR A 209 11.85 2.50 -18.48
C THR A 209 10.60 3.22 -18.01
N ALA A 210 10.08 2.86 -16.85
CA ALA A 210 9.03 3.58 -16.13
C ALA A 210 9.51 3.94 -14.73
N GLN A 211 9.32 5.19 -14.33
CA GLN A 211 9.57 5.63 -12.96
C GLN A 211 8.39 6.45 -12.46
N SER A 212 8.10 6.36 -11.17
CA SER A 212 7.12 7.21 -10.50
C SER A 212 7.57 7.58 -9.10
N ILE A 213 7.06 8.73 -8.67
CA ILE A 213 7.13 9.21 -7.30
C ILE A 213 5.71 9.53 -6.85
N SER A 214 5.35 9.16 -5.63
CA SER A 214 4.08 9.56 -5.03
C SER A 214 4.20 9.72 -3.54
N PHE A 215 3.32 10.54 -2.96
CA PHE A 215 3.18 10.64 -1.53
C PHE A 215 1.74 10.86 -1.12
N GLN A 216 1.44 10.48 0.12
CA GLN A 216 0.23 10.85 0.83
C GLN A 216 0.62 11.50 2.15
N LEU A 217 0.24 12.76 2.32
CA LEU A 217 0.35 13.47 3.59
C LEU A 217 -1.04 13.55 4.23
N ARG A 218 -1.15 13.16 5.50
CA ARG A 218 -2.31 13.47 6.34
C ARG A 218 -1.85 14.30 7.54
N LEU A 219 -2.50 15.44 7.71
CA LEU A 219 -2.31 16.34 8.84
C LEU A 219 -3.59 16.35 9.66
N HIS A 220 -3.60 15.63 10.77
CA HIS A 220 -4.75 15.59 11.68
C HIS A 220 -4.66 16.76 12.64
N PHE A 221 -5.72 17.57 12.67
CA PHE A 221 -5.86 18.67 13.61
C PHE A 221 -6.35 18.17 14.97
N LEU A 222 -6.51 19.06 15.95
CA LEU A 222 -7.05 18.70 17.25
C LEU A 222 -8.39 17.93 17.11
N ASN A 223 -8.49 16.80 17.80
CA ASN A 223 -9.74 16.04 17.85
C ASN A 223 -10.65 16.56 18.96
N THR A 224 -11.95 16.36 18.79
CA THR A 224 -12.96 16.65 19.80
C THR A 224 -13.86 15.45 20.00
N VAL A 225 -14.48 15.34 21.17
CA VAL A 225 -15.44 14.29 21.47
C VAL A 225 -16.82 14.93 21.58
N ILE A 226 -17.74 14.48 20.74
CA ILE A 226 -19.14 14.89 20.74
C ILE A 226 -19.96 13.67 21.15
N ASN A 227 -20.52 13.70 22.36
CA ASN A 227 -21.15 12.54 23.00
C ASN A 227 -20.18 11.34 23.06
N ASN A 228 -20.47 10.27 22.30
CA ASN A 228 -19.65 9.06 22.22
C ASN A 228 -18.90 8.94 20.88
N VAL A 229 -18.84 10.03 20.11
CA VAL A 229 -18.15 10.07 18.81
C VAL A 229 -16.91 10.94 18.94
N THR A 230 -15.75 10.38 18.65
CA THR A 230 -14.54 11.17 18.44
C THR A 230 -14.55 11.70 17.01
N VAL A 231 -14.38 13.01 16.87
CA VAL A 231 -14.33 13.74 15.61
C VAL A 231 -12.93 14.30 15.45
N ASN A 232 -12.22 13.86 14.41
CA ASN A 232 -10.87 14.30 14.13
C ASN A 232 -10.77 14.83 12.69
N PRO A 233 -10.84 16.16 12.49
CA PRO A 233 -10.64 16.74 11.17
C PRO A 233 -9.18 16.61 10.74
N PHE A 234 -8.97 16.39 9.44
CA PHE A 234 -7.63 16.31 8.86
C PHE A 234 -7.59 16.83 7.42
N LEU A 235 -6.41 17.28 7.00
CA LEU A 235 -6.12 17.55 5.60
C LEU A 235 -5.36 16.37 5.01
N ARG A 236 -5.87 15.78 3.92
CA ARG A 236 -5.15 14.80 3.11
C ARG A 236 -4.66 15.45 1.81
N VAL A 237 -3.39 15.27 1.50
CA VAL A 237 -2.79 15.63 0.21
C VAL A 237 -2.24 14.37 -0.42
N ASP A 238 -2.79 13.99 -1.57
CA ASP A 238 -2.23 12.92 -2.40
C ASP A 238 -1.54 13.57 -3.60
N PHE A 239 -0.32 13.14 -3.87
CA PHE A 239 0.40 13.53 -5.07
C PHE A 239 1.01 12.29 -5.69
N GLY A 240 1.02 12.25 -7.02
CA GLY A 240 2.00 11.43 -7.69
C GLY A 240 2.28 11.89 -9.10
N SER A 241 3.45 11.53 -9.59
CA SER A 241 3.96 11.92 -10.88
C SER A 241 4.83 10.83 -11.50
N THR A 242 4.87 10.81 -12.84
CA THR A 242 5.92 10.09 -13.55
C THR A 242 7.26 10.78 -13.34
N VAL A 243 8.34 10.02 -13.53
CA VAL A 243 9.69 10.58 -13.55
C VAL A 243 10.37 10.11 -14.83
N GLY A 244 10.93 11.05 -15.59
CA GLY A 244 11.59 10.77 -16.87
C GLY A 244 10.63 10.21 -17.92
N ALA A 245 9.35 10.62 -17.92
CA ALA A 245 8.42 10.29 -19.00
C ALA A 245 8.64 11.13 -20.24
N LYS A 246 9.15 12.37 -20.10
CA LYS A 246 9.38 13.27 -21.23
C LYS A 246 10.22 12.60 -22.34
N GLY A 247 9.74 12.66 -23.58
CA GLY A 247 10.37 12.04 -24.75
C GLY A 247 9.94 10.59 -25.00
N LYS A 248 9.33 9.91 -24.01
CA LYS A 248 8.85 8.54 -24.16
C LYS A 248 7.50 8.49 -24.88
N LEU A 249 7.25 7.36 -25.52
CA LEU A 249 6.02 7.06 -26.24
C LEU A 249 4.80 7.15 -25.32
N VAL A 250 3.78 7.89 -25.76
CA VAL A 250 2.45 7.89 -25.13
C VAL A 250 1.71 6.63 -25.55
N ASP A 251 1.80 5.60 -24.73
CA ASP A 251 0.93 4.42 -24.83
C ASP A 251 -0.21 4.60 -23.82
N GLY A 252 -1.47 4.63 -24.29
CA GLY A 252 -2.71 5.08 -23.61
C GLY A 252 -3.05 4.46 -22.24
N SER A 253 -2.13 3.66 -21.70
CA SER A 253 -2.05 3.14 -20.33
C SER A 253 -1.81 4.19 -19.23
N LEU A 254 -1.43 5.41 -19.60
CA LEU A 254 -0.92 6.40 -18.66
C LEU A 254 -1.95 7.43 -18.19
N LEU A 255 -3.27 7.19 -18.34
CA LEU A 255 -4.35 7.66 -17.43
C LEU A 255 -5.75 7.60 -18.07
N PRO A 256 -6.61 6.67 -17.61
CA PRO A 256 -8.00 7.02 -17.34
C PRO A 256 -8.37 6.55 -15.92
N GLY A 257 -8.31 7.45 -14.93
CA GLY A 257 -8.97 7.22 -13.63
C GLY A 257 -8.33 7.84 -12.40
N GLY A 258 -7.02 7.76 -12.19
CA GLY A 258 -6.46 8.10 -10.88
C GLY A 258 -5.00 7.73 -10.75
N PHE A 259 -4.21 8.58 -10.10
CA PHE A 259 -2.87 8.23 -9.68
C PHE A 259 -2.95 7.34 -8.44
N ASP A 260 -3.00 6.04 -8.70
CA ASP A 260 -2.63 4.97 -7.78
C ASP A 260 -1.53 4.08 -8.40
N GLN A 261 -0.83 4.59 -9.43
CA GLN A 261 0.24 3.84 -10.09
C GLN A 261 1.53 3.88 -9.26
N ARG A 262 1.47 3.33 -8.04
CA ARG A 262 2.66 2.87 -7.33
C ARG A 262 3.28 1.77 -8.19
N TYR A 263 4.41 2.06 -8.84
CA TYR A 263 5.13 1.02 -9.56
C TYR A 263 5.76 0.08 -8.53
N THR A 264 5.25 -1.15 -8.50
CA THR A 264 5.87 -2.23 -7.74
C THR A 264 7.07 -2.77 -8.53
N ALA A 265 8.01 -3.40 -7.83
CA ALA A 265 9.20 -3.99 -8.43
C ALA A 265 8.88 -5.22 -9.30
N TRP A 266 7.63 -5.69 -9.32
CA TRP A 266 7.17 -6.89 -10.04
C TRP A 266 6.09 -6.59 -11.10
N ALA A 267 5.86 -5.32 -11.44
CA ALA A 267 4.83 -4.93 -12.40
C ALA A 267 5.27 -5.04 -13.88
N ALA A 268 6.58 -5.12 -14.16
CA ALA A 268 7.13 -5.20 -15.53
C ALA A 268 6.58 -4.14 -16.52
N LYS A 269 6.35 -2.92 -16.04
CA LYS A 269 5.88 -1.78 -16.85
C LYS A 269 7.05 -0.93 -17.32
N GLY A 270 7.03 -0.47 -18.56
CA GLY A 270 8.07 0.40 -19.09
C GLY A 270 7.65 1.03 -20.40
N TRP A 271 8.25 2.18 -20.75
CA TRP A 271 8.06 2.80 -22.05
C TRP A 271 9.41 3.08 -22.69
N ARG A 272 9.45 2.94 -24.02
CA ARG A 272 10.60 3.32 -24.84
C ARG A 272 10.50 4.77 -25.26
N GLU A 273 11.61 5.29 -25.76
CA GLU A 273 11.63 6.58 -26.46
C GLU A 273 10.67 6.56 -27.66
N ALA A 274 9.98 7.68 -27.86
CA ALA A 274 9.17 7.88 -29.05
C ALA A 274 10.06 8.02 -30.28
N THR A 275 9.64 7.43 -31.38
CA THR A 275 10.28 7.57 -32.69
C THR A 275 9.56 8.63 -33.53
N ALA A 276 10.16 9.03 -34.65
CA ALA A 276 9.60 10.08 -35.50
C ALA A 276 8.19 9.72 -35.97
N GLY A 277 7.23 10.62 -35.75
CA GLY A 277 5.81 10.41 -36.08
C GLY A 277 4.97 9.82 -34.94
N GLU A 278 5.58 9.42 -33.82
CA GLU A 278 4.86 8.98 -32.63
C GLU A 278 4.57 10.13 -31.66
N THR A 279 3.47 10.03 -30.91
CA THR A 279 3.16 10.96 -29.83
C THR A 279 4.05 10.67 -28.63
N ALA A 280 4.77 11.69 -28.17
CA ALA A 280 5.62 11.61 -26.98
C ALA A 280 5.05 12.45 -25.83
N TYR A 281 5.39 12.08 -24.59
CA TYR A 281 5.20 12.97 -23.46
C TYR A 281 6.09 14.21 -23.64
N ASP A 282 5.49 15.38 -23.46
CA ASP A 282 6.18 16.67 -23.54
C ASP A 282 6.76 17.10 -22.17
N ARG A 283 6.16 16.55 -21.10
CA ARG A 283 6.50 16.79 -19.69
C ARG A 283 6.08 15.59 -18.84
N GLU A 284 6.44 15.62 -17.56
CA GLU A 284 5.97 14.61 -16.60
C GLU A 284 4.47 14.76 -16.33
N SER A 285 3.75 13.64 -16.36
CA SER A 285 2.34 13.58 -15.96
C SER A 285 2.25 13.62 -14.43
N TYR A 286 1.21 14.24 -13.87
CA TYR A 286 0.98 14.27 -12.43
C TYR A 286 -0.50 14.35 -12.04
N ASP A 287 -0.81 13.91 -10.83
CA ASP A 287 -2.12 13.99 -10.20
C ASP A 287 -1.96 14.53 -8.78
N LEU A 288 -2.60 15.65 -8.50
CA LEU A 288 -2.61 16.29 -7.19
C LEU A 288 -4.05 16.32 -6.67
N LYS A 289 -4.23 15.87 -5.43
CA LYS A 289 -5.51 15.91 -4.73
C LYS A 289 -5.33 16.56 -3.36
N ILE A 290 -6.18 17.53 -3.06
CA ILE A 290 -6.23 18.18 -1.74
C ILE A 290 -7.62 17.94 -1.18
N ILE A 291 -7.69 17.18 -0.09
CA ILE A 291 -8.92 16.57 0.40
C ILE A 291 -9.05 16.86 1.91
N PRO A 292 -9.69 17.98 2.29
CA PRO A 292 -10.26 18.14 3.62
C PRO A 292 -11.15 16.94 3.96
N SER A 293 -10.94 16.34 5.12
CA SER A 293 -11.63 15.14 5.57
C SER A 293 -11.92 15.20 7.07
N VAL A 294 -12.84 14.36 7.52
CA VAL A 294 -13.10 14.17 8.94
C VAL A 294 -13.04 12.69 9.26
N SER A 295 -12.31 12.30 10.30
CA SER A 295 -12.34 10.94 10.84
C SER A 295 -13.36 10.93 11.99
N LEU A 296 -14.37 10.08 11.85
CA LEU A 296 -15.41 9.85 12.84
C LEU A 296 -15.19 8.46 13.41
N SER A 297 -15.06 8.36 14.73
CA SER A 297 -14.80 7.08 15.37
C SER A 297 -15.63 6.88 16.62
N VAL A 298 -16.22 5.69 16.74
CA VAL A 298 -16.98 5.22 17.90
C VAL A 298 -16.29 4.01 18.45
N ASN A 299 -15.95 4.04 19.74
CA ASN A 299 -15.31 2.94 20.42
C ASN A 299 -16.16 2.53 21.63
N THR A 300 -16.52 1.26 21.66
CA THR A 300 -17.25 0.59 22.74
C THR A 300 -16.48 -0.64 23.18
N ASP A 301 -16.91 -1.32 24.24
CA ASP A 301 -16.26 -2.53 24.74
C ASP A 301 -16.18 -3.66 23.69
N TYR A 302 -17.13 -3.70 22.75
CA TYR A 302 -17.25 -4.77 21.76
C TYR A 302 -17.05 -4.32 20.32
N VAL A 303 -17.33 -3.06 20.01
CA VAL A 303 -17.35 -2.54 18.64
C VAL A 303 -16.50 -1.29 18.53
N ASN A 304 -15.65 -1.26 17.52
CA ASN A 304 -14.97 -0.06 17.06
C ASN A 304 -15.40 0.22 15.61
N LEU A 305 -15.89 1.42 15.36
CA LEU A 305 -16.28 1.90 14.04
C LEU A 305 -15.43 3.12 13.71
N ILE A 306 -14.88 3.16 12.50
CA ILE A 306 -14.18 4.31 11.94
C ILE A 306 -14.82 4.65 10.60
N PHE A 307 -15.04 5.93 10.34
CA PHE A 307 -15.54 6.44 9.07
C PHE A 307 -14.83 7.75 8.70
N GLU A 308 -14.25 7.81 7.51
CA GLU A 308 -13.48 8.96 7.02
C GLU A 308 -14.02 9.50 5.68
N PRO A 309 -15.08 10.33 5.68
CA PRO A 309 -15.50 11.04 4.49
C PRO A 309 -14.60 12.25 4.20
N GLY A 310 -14.43 12.55 2.91
CA GLY A 310 -13.68 13.71 2.45
C GLY A 310 -14.20 14.24 1.11
N LEU A 311 -14.10 15.56 0.93
CA LEU A 311 -14.44 16.27 -0.29
C LEU A 311 -13.32 17.27 -0.58
N GLY A 312 -12.86 17.30 -1.82
CA GLY A 312 -11.66 18.01 -2.19
C GLY A 312 -11.56 18.33 -3.67
N TYR A 313 -10.38 18.80 -4.04
CA TYR A 313 -10.07 19.25 -5.39
C TYR A 313 -8.96 18.40 -5.98
N ARG A 314 -9.09 18.07 -7.26
CA ARG A 314 -8.10 17.31 -8.02
C ARG A 314 -7.65 18.07 -9.26
N VAL A 315 -6.36 18.04 -9.52
CA VAL A 315 -5.73 18.50 -10.77
C VAL A 315 -4.94 17.36 -11.38
N LEU A 316 -5.22 17.07 -12.65
CA LEU A 316 -4.54 16.05 -13.41
C LEU A 316 -3.86 16.68 -14.64
N ASP A 317 -2.58 16.38 -14.83
CA ASP A 317 -1.84 16.64 -16.05
C ASP A 317 -1.46 15.30 -16.69
N ASP A 318 -1.90 15.08 -17.93
CA ASP A 318 -1.56 13.86 -18.68
C ASP A 318 -0.15 13.92 -19.30
N GLY A 319 0.54 15.08 -19.27
CA GLY A 319 1.89 15.25 -19.79
C GLY A 319 2.02 15.33 -21.32
N ILE A 320 0.90 15.33 -22.05
CA ILE A 320 0.86 15.37 -23.51
C ILE A 320 0.97 16.82 -24.02
N LYS A 321 1.62 17.03 -25.17
CA LYS A 321 1.69 18.37 -25.77
C LYS A 321 0.29 18.87 -26.14
N GLY A 322 -0.05 20.08 -25.69
CA GLY A 322 -1.34 20.72 -25.99
C GLY A 322 -2.53 20.19 -25.19
N SER A 323 -2.33 19.23 -24.29
CA SER A 323 -3.36 18.86 -23.32
C SER A 323 -3.57 19.96 -22.29
N ALA A 324 -4.82 20.09 -21.83
CA ALA A 324 -5.17 20.98 -20.75
C ALA A 324 -5.13 20.25 -19.40
N LEU A 325 -4.89 21.00 -18.33
CA LEU A 325 -5.09 20.49 -16.98
C LEU A 325 -6.55 20.13 -16.77
N THR A 326 -6.80 18.92 -16.27
CA THR A 326 -8.15 18.47 -15.91
C THR A 326 -8.38 18.78 -14.44
N HIS A 327 -9.40 19.60 -14.18
CA HIS A 327 -9.80 20.03 -12.84
C HIS A 327 -11.11 19.38 -12.45
N THR A 328 -11.15 18.67 -11.33
CA THR A 328 -12.37 17.97 -10.87
C THR A 328 -12.60 18.13 -9.38
N LEU A 329 -13.89 18.12 -9.01
CA LEU A 329 -14.30 17.86 -7.63
C LEU A 329 -14.01 16.38 -7.32
N TYR A 330 -13.35 16.13 -6.20
CA TYR A 330 -12.95 14.79 -5.78
C TYR A 330 -13.57 14.47 -4.43
N TRP A 331 -14.01 13.23 -4.22
CA TRP A 331 -14.49 12.78 -2.92
C TRP A 331 -13.99 11.39 -2.60
N GLN A 332 -13.99 11.06 -1.31
CA GLN A 332 -13.62 9.74 -0.80
C GLN A 332 -14.46 9.42 0.44
N ALA A 333 -14.70 8.15 0.70
CA ALA A 333 -15.20 7.68 1.99
C ALA A 333 -14.56 6.35 2.34
N TYR A 334 -14.02 6.27 3.55
CA TYR A 334 -13.39 5.06 4.08
C TYR A 334 -14.12 4.58 5.33
N GLY A 335 -14.30 3.27 5.52
CA GLY A 335 -14.95 2.74 6.71
C GLY A 335 -14.37 1.41 7.19
N GLU A 336 -14.18 1.29 8.51
CA GLU A 336 -13.73 0.05 9.16
C GLU A 336 -14.65 -0.28 10.34
N ILE A 337 -14.91 -1.58 10.53
CA ILE A 337 -15.63 -2.11 11.69
C ILE A 337 -14.80 -3.24 12.31
N TYR A 338 -14.59 -3.14 13.62
CA TYR A 338 -13.96 -4.17 14.43
C TYR A 338 -14.95 -4.64 15.48
N ILE A 339 -15.05 -5.96 15.65
CA ILE A 339 -15.90 -6.59 16.65
C ILE A 339 -15.03 -7.48 17.51
N ARG A 340 -14.97 -7.21 18.82
CA ARG A 340 -14.23 -7.99 19.81
C ARG A 340 -15.22 -8.65 20.77
N PRO A 341 -15.76 -9.84 20.44
CA PRO A 341 -16.71 -10.52 21.32
C PRO A 341 -16.08 -10.89 22.67
N VAL A 342 -14.76 -11.10 22.71
CA VAL A 342 -13.94 -11.26 23.92
C VAL A 342 -12.60 -10.52 23.73
N GLN A 343 -11.86 -10.27 24.80
CA GLN A 343 -10.61 -9.48 24.75
C GLN A 343 -9.55 -10.08 23.81
N ASP A 344 -9.47 -11.41 23.75
CA ASP A 344 -8.43 -12.13 23.00
C ASP A 344 -8.82 -12.45 21.55
N LEU A 345 -10.01 -12.04 21.10
CA LEU A 345 -10.53 -12.36 19.78
C LEU A 345 -11.11 -11.12 19.11
N GLU A 346 -10.58 -10.79 17.94
CA GLU A 346 -11.10 -9.74 17.08
C GLU A 346 -11.57 -10.32 15.75
N TRP A 347 -12.80 -9.99 15.38
CA TRP A 347 -13.32 -10.11 14.04
C TRP A 347 -13.25 -8.74 13.34
N TYR A 348 -12.64 -8.73 12.16
CA TYR A 348 -12.39 -7.55 11.34
C TYR A 348 -13.28 -7.53 10.11
N PHE A 349 -13.80 -6.34 9.77
CA PHE A 349 -14.50 -6.07 8.52
C PHE A 349 -14.14 -4.68 7.96
N GLU A 350 -13.83 -4.63 6.66
CA GLU A 350 -13.50 -3.40 5.94
C GLU A 350 -14.45 -3.13 4.77
N MET A 351 -14.81 -1.87 4.59
CA MET A 351 -15.62 -1.38 3.47
C MET A 351 -14.98 -0.12 2.86
N ASP A 352 -14.80 -0.13 1.54
CA ASP A 352 -14.34 1.03 0.77
C ASP A 352 -15.47 1.56 -0.12
N VAL A 353 -15.73 2.86 -0.04
CA VAL A 353 -16.80 3.56 -0.76
C VAL A 353 -16.20 4.76 -1.47
N ASN A 354 -15.89 4.61 -2.76
CA ASN A 354 -15.15 5.64 -3.48
C ASN A 354 -15.66 5.82 -4.91
N ASN A 355 -15.65 7.07 -5.39
CA ASN A 355 -16.04 7.44 -6.75
C ASN A 355 -14.83 7.81 -7.57
N GLY A 356 -14.37 6.84 -8.37
CA GLY A 356 -13.47 7.12 -9.47
C GLY A 356 -11.99 7.12 -9.12
N VAL A 357 -11.55 6.41 -8.08
CA VAL A 357 -10.18 5.88 -8.04
C VAL A 357 -10.24 4.52 -8.73
N PRO A 358 -9.19 4.08 -9.47
CA PRO A 358 -8.93 2.66 -9.59
C PRO A 358 -9.11 2.12 -8.18
N LYS A 359 -10.02 1.19 -8.00
CA LYS A 359 -10.30 0.65 -6.69
C LYS A 359 -8.95 0.26 -6.06
N LEU A 360 -8.91 -0.08 -4.79
CA LEU A 360 -7.85 -0.99 -4.30
C LEU A 360 -7.91 -2.38 -5.01
N GLN A 361 -8.45 -2.43 -6.24
CA GLN A 361 -8.59 -3.46 -7.23
C GLN A 361 -8.15 -2.78 -8.54
N GLY A 362 -7.08 -3.26 -9.16
CA GLY A 362 -6.71 -2.90 -10.54
C GLY A 362 -7.75 -3.32 -11.60
N ASN A 363 -9.00 -3.59 -11.21
CA ASN A 363 -10.12 -3.90 -12.08
C ASN A 363 -11.20 -2.83 -11.92
N GLY A 364 -11.31 -1.96 -12.93
CA GLY A 364 -12.42 -1.01 -13.07
C GLY A 364 -13.72 -1.74 -13.31
N VAL A 365 -14.46 -2.10 -12.25
CA VAL A 365 -15.90 -2.33 -12.41
C VAL A 365 -16.55 -0.95 -12.42
N SER A 366 -16.79 -0.44 -13.63
CA SER A 366 -17.63 0.73 -13.86
C SER A 366 -19.01 0.52 -13.23
N GLY A 367 -19.51 1.52 -12.49
CA GLY A 367 -20.94 1.60 -12.14
C GLY A 367 -21.39 1.14 -10.75
N VAL A 368 -20.48 0.74 -9.84
CA VAL A 368 -20.87 0.44 -8.45
C VAL A 368 -20.18 1.40 -7.48
N PRO A 369 -20.90 2.40 -6.91
CA PRO A 369 -20.32 3.42 -6.03
C PRO A 369 -19.96 2.89 -4.61
N ILE A 370 -20.43 1.69 -4.24
CA ILE A 370 -20.26 1.11 -2.90
C ILE A 370 -19.88 -0.38 -3.05
N VAL A 371 -18.70 -0.80 -2.56
CA VAL A 371 -18.29 -2.21 -2.58
C VAL A 371 -18.28 -2.75 -1.15
N PHE A 372 -19.35 -3.46 -0.78
CA PHE A 372 -19.39 -4.25 0.45
C PHE A 372 -18.68 -5.59 0.20
N GLY A 373 -17.50 -5.78 0.80
CA GLY A 373 -16.78 -7.06 0.73
C GLY A 373 -15.28 -6.92 0.48
N ALA A 374 -14.62 -5.95 1.11
CA ALA A 374 -13.21 -5.71 0.84
C ALA A 374 -12.29 -6.69 1.61
N ASN A 375 -12.36 -6.79 2.94
CA ASN A 375 -11.49 -7.74 3.66
C ASN A 375 -12.12 -8.12 5.00
N THR A 376 -12.03 -9.39 5.37
CA THR A 376 -12.50 -9.91 6.66
C THR A 376 -11.51 -10.93 7.21
N GLY A 377 -11.49 -11.07 8.53
CA GLY A 377 -10.67 -12.08 9.17
C GLY A 377 -10.68 -12.01 10.68
N ILE A 378 -9.94 -12.93 11.27
CA ILE A 378 -9.84 -13.13 12.70
C ILE A 378 -8.41 -12.82 13.16
N THR A 379 -8.30 -12.12 14.28
CA THR A 379 -7.04 -11.99 15.03
C THR A 379 -7.26 -12.53 16.43
N TRP A 380 -6.39 -13.46 16.82
CA TRP A 380 -6.25 -13.92 18.20
C TRP A 380 -5.11 -13.16 18.86
N TYR A 381 -5.39 -12.46 19.95
CA TYR A 381 -4.37 -11.88 20.79
C TYR A 381 -3.89 -12.94 21.78
N LEU A 382 -2.58 -13.11 21.85
CA LEU A 382 -1.93 -14.15 22.65
C LEU A 382 -1.20 -13.48 23.83
N PRO A 383 -1.06 -14.18 24.97
CA PRO A 383 -0.24 -13.69 26.08
C PRO A 383 1.21 -13.44 25.65
N ALA A 384 1.89 -12.52 26.33
CA ALA A 384 3.34 -12.37 26.22
C ALA A 384 4.02 -13.68 26.64
N LEU A 385 5.03 -14.12 25.89
CA LEU A 385 5.87 -15.22 26.32
C LEU A 385 6.74 -14.70 27.47
N GLN A 386 6.70 -15.40 28.60
CA GLN A 386 7.46 -15.05 29.80
C GLN A 386 8.97 -15.17 29.57
#